data_AF-A0A1C6RT72-F1
#
_entry.id   AF-A0A1C6RT72-F1
#
_cell.length_a   1.000
_cell.length_b   1.000
_cell.length_c   1.000
_cell.angle_alpha   90.00
_cell.angle_beta   90.00
_cell.angle_gamma   90.00
#
_symmetry.space_group_name_H-M   'P 1'
#
loop_
_entity.id
_entity.type
_entity.pdbx_description
1 polymer ?
#
loop_
_entity_poly.entity_id
_entity_poly.type
_entity_poly.pdbx_seq_one_letter_code
_entity_poly.pdbx_strand_id
1 'polypeptide(L)'
;MFRILAVSIRGHRYLEGNPTSHPITEVPPGVGTRFPSLTAVKQHVQREYRSLSVVWRVEVIDERGEVVSRGTRDGVNGTGSRWVWQTT
;
A
#
# COMPACT_ATOMS: atom_id res chain seq x y z
N MET A 1 -14.81 0.93 -2.85
CA MET A 1 -13.92 0.51 -1.73
C MET A 1 -12.48 0.64 -2.18
N PHE A 2 -11.54 0.74 -1.24
CA PHE A 2 -10.11 0.85 -1.54
C PHE A 2 -9.34 -0.38 -1.05
N ARG A 3 -8.20 -0.67 -1.68
CA ARG A 3 -7.27 -1.73 -1.27
C ARG A 3 -5.85 -1.19 -1.24
N ILE A 4 -4.97 -1.88 -0.52
CA ILE A 4 -3.57 -1.49 -0.34
C ILE A 4 -2.66 -2.43 -1.11
N LEU A 5 -1.79 -1.85 -1.95
CA LEU A 5 -0.70 -2.54 -2.58
C LEU A 5 0.63 -2.02 -2.02
N ALA A 6 1.28 -2.86 -1.21
CA ALA A 6 2.56 -2.57 -0.59
C ALA A 6 3.70 -2.80 -1.58
N VAL A 7 4.59 -1.83 -1.73
CA VAL A 7 5.76 -1.92 -2.61
C VAL A 7 7.03 -1.96 -1.75
N SER A 8 7.76 -3.05 -1.89
CA SER A 8 9.00 -3.24 -1.17
C SER A 8 10.16 -2.43 -1.77
N ILE A 9 11.26 -2.30 -1.02
CA ILE A 9 12.49 -1.65 -1.49
C ILE A 9 13.11 -2.33 -2.72
N ARG A 10 12.76 -3.60 -2.97
CA ARG A 10 13.17 -4.37 -4.16
C ARG A 10 12.18 -4.26 -5.33
N GLY A 11 11.14 -3.43 -5.19
CA GLY A 11 10.08 -3.26 -6.20
C GLY A 11 9.00 -4.35 -6.20
N HIS A 12 9.12 -5.39 -5.35
CA HIS A 12 8.07 -6.41 -5.24
C HIS A 12 6.78 -5.80 -4.69
N ARG A 13 5.64 -6.20 -5.26
CA ARG A 13 4.30 -5.70 -4.91
C ARG A 13 3.54 -6.78 -4.16
N TYR A 14 2.96 -6.44 -3.02
CA TYR A 14 2.16 -7.35 -2.19
C TYR A 14 0.79 -6.73 -1.92
N LEU A 15 -0.27 -7.47 -2.25
CA LEU A 15 -1.64 -7.03 -1.98
C LEU A 15 -2.00 -7.39 -0.54
N GLU A 16 -2.39 -6.40 0.25
CA GLU A 16 -2.79 -6.64 1.63
C GLU A 16 -4.04 -7.51 1.68
N GLY A 17 -4.05 -8.51 2.57
CA GLY A 17 -5.14 -9.48 2.69
C GLY A 17 -5.16 -10.52 1.57
N ASN A 18 -4.13 -10.58 0.72
CA ASN A 18 -3.92 -11.68 -0.21
C ASN A 18 -3.33 -12.88 0.54
N PRO A 19 -3.90 -14.10 0.43
CA PRO A 19 -3.36 -15.28 1.09
C PRO A 19 -1.99 -15.73 0.55
N THR A 20 -1.57 -15.27 -0.63
CA THR A 20 -0.23 -15.59 -1.14
C THR A 20 0.86 -14.69 -0.55
N SER A 21 1.97 -15.31 -0.16
CA SER A 21 3.19 -14.63 0.26
C SER A 21 4.08 -14.20 -0.92
N HIS A 22 3.69 -14.55 -2.16
CA HIS A 22 4.45 -14.21 -3.35
C HIS A 22 4.12 -12.80 -3.85
N PRO A 23 5.11 -12.08 -4.42
CA PRO A 23 4.85 -10.84 -5.13
C PRO A 23 3.81 -11.05 -6.24
N ILE A 24 2.93 -10.07 -6.42
CA ILE A 24 1.95 -10.08 -7.50
C ILE A 24 2.37 -9.13 -8.64
N THR A 25 2.04 -9.52 -9.87
CA THR A 25 2.17 -8.67 -11.06
C THR A 25 0.87 -7.92 -11.35
N GLU A 26 -0.26 -8.57 -11.12
CA GLU A 26 -1.60 -8.07 -11.37
C GLU A 26 -2.47 -8.17 -10.11
N VAL A 27 -3.39 -7.22 -9.94
CA VAL A 27 -4.31 -7.20 -8.80
C VAL A 27 -5.53 -8.06 -9.11
N PRO A 28 -5.77 -9.18 -8.40
CA PRO A 28 -6.94 -9.99 -8.66
C PRO A 28 -8.23 -9.25 -8.29
N PRO A 29 -9.31 -9.40 -9.06
CA PRO A 29 -10.60 -8.82 -8.73
C PRO A 29 -11.15 -9.44 -7.45
N GLY A 30 -11.76 -8.62 -6.59
CA GLY A 30 -12.42 -9.09 -5.37
C GLY A 30 -11.51 -9.52 -4.22
N VAL A 31 -10.19 -9.70 -4.46
CA VAL A 31 -9.19 -10.09 -3.46
C VAL A 31 -8.60 -8.86 -2.76
N GLY A 32 -8.21 -9.05 -1.50
CA GLY A 32 -7.51 -8.08 -0.66
C GLY A 32 -8.39 -7.44 0.41
N THR A 33 -7.75 -6.91 1.45
CA THR A 33 -8.41 -6.16 2.52
C THR A 33 -9.09 -4.92 1.95
N ARG A 34 -10.38 -4.75 2.23
CA ARG A 34 -11.18 -3.64 1.73
C ARG A 34 -11.29 -2.55 2.77
N PHE A 35 -11.09 -1.31 2.33
CA PHE A 35 -11.19 -0.11 3.15
C PHE A 35 -12.33 0.78 2.65
N PRO A 36 -13.10 1.39 3.57
CA PRO A 36 -14.26 2.20 3.21
C PRO A 36 -13.88 3.59 2.64
N SER A 37 -12.70 4.11 2.95
CA SER A 37 -12.26 5.44 2.52
C SER A 37 -10.73 5.55 2.41
N LEU A 38 -10.24 6.56 1.68
CA LEU A 38 -8.81 6.89 1.66
C LEU A 38 -8.28 7.23 3.06
N THR A 39 -9.09 7.89 3.90
CA THR A 39 -8.71 8.19 5.29
C THR A 39 -8.47 6.91 6.10
N ALA A 40 -9.34 5.91 5.96
CA ALA A 40 -9.17 4.62 6.63
C ALA A 40 -7.89 3.90 6.17
N VAL A 41 -7.56 3.96 4.88
CA VAL A 41 -6.30 3.44 4.34
C VAL A 41 -5.10 4.16 4.98
N LYS A 42 -5.09 5.49 4.98
CA LYS A 42 -3.97 6.28 5.55
C LYS A 42 -3.76 5.98 7.04
N GLN A 43 -4.83 5.86 7.81
CA GLN A 43 -4.77 5.49 9.23
C GLN A 43 -4.23 4.06 9.43
N HIS A 44 -4.67 3.11 8.59
CA HIS A 44 -4.16 1.74 8.63
C HIS A 44 -2.67 1.70 8.32
N VAL A 45 -2.22 2.34 7.23
CA VAL A 45 -0.80 2.40 6.84
C VAL A 45 0.05 3.04 7.94
N GLN A 46 -0.41 4.16 8.54
CA GLN A 46 0.31 4.80 9.63
C GLN A 46 0.45 3.91 10.87
N ARG A 47 -0.50 3.01 11.12
CA ARG A 47 -0.50 2.14 12.31
C ARG A 47 0.29 0.85 12.08
N GLU A 48 -0.01 0.13 10.99
CA GLU A 48 0.53 -1.21 10.74
C GLU A 48 1.86 -1.17 10.00
N TYR A 49 2.05 -0.20 9.10
CA TYR A 49 3.25 -0.18 8.27
C TYR A 49 4.39 0.59 8.92
N ARG A 50 4.15 1.44 9.92
CA ARG A 50 5.19 2.30 10.55
C ARG A 50 6.49 1.59 10.92
N SER A 51 6.45 0.30 11.29
CA SER A 51 7.62 -0.50 11.68
C SER A 51 8.23 -1.32 10.54
N LEU A 52 7.57 -1.42 9.39
CA LEU A 52 7.96 -2.33 8.30
C LEU A 52 9.02 -1.71 7.39
N SER A 53 10.30 -1.72 7.76
CA SER A 53 11.38 -1.10 6.97
C SER A 53 11.48 -1.58 5.50
N VAL A 54 10.94 -2.76 5.19
CA VAL A 54 10.96 -3.34 3.84
C VAL A 54 9.97 -2.69 2.88
N VAL A 55 8.93 -2.00 3.38
CA VAL A 55 7.89 -1.35 2.56
C VAL A 55 8.05 0.16 2.60
N TRP A 56 8.52 0.75 1.50
CA TRP A 56 8.77 2.19 1.38
C TRP A 56 7.66 2.93 0.65
N ARG A 57 6.82 2.24 -0.12
CA ARG A 57 5.71 2.83 -0.87
C ARG A 57 4.45 1.99 -0.73
N VAL A 58 3.31 2.65 -0.68
CA VAL A 58 1.98 2.06 -0.73
C VAL A 58 1.21 2.72 -1.88
N GLU A 59 0.64 1.90 -2.75
CA GLU A 59 -0.32 2.30 -3.76
C GLU A 59 -1.73 1.97 -3.26
N VAL A 60 -2.62 2.96 -3.29
CA VAL A 60 -4.04 2.77 -2.97
C VAL A 60 -4.77 2.59 -4.28
N ILE A 61 -5.45 1.46 -4.40
CA ILE A 61 -6.20 1.11 -5.61
C ILE A 61 -7.69 1.07 -5.31
N ASP A 62 -8.49 1.46 -6.30
CA ASP A 62 -9.94 1.34 -6.24
C ASP A 62 -10.43 -0.08 -6.60
N GLU A 63 -11.74 -0.22 -6.79
CA GLU A 63 -12.37 -1.49 -7.17
C GLU A 63 -12.03 -1.92 -8.60
N ARG A 64 -11.75 -0.96 -9.48
CA ARG A 64 -11.34 -1.19 -10.87
C ARG A 64 -9.87 -1.56 -10.97
N GLY A 65 -9.10 -1.36 -9.90
CA GLY A 65 -7.67 -1.61 -9.84
C GLY A 65 -6.83 -0.38 -10.18
N GLU A 66 -7.47 0.78 -10.34
CA GLU A 66 -6.80 2.03 -10.67
C GLU A 66 -6.12 2.62 -9.43
N VAL A 67 -4.90 3.12 -9.61
CA VAL A 67 -4.18 3.80 -8.52
C VAL A 67 -4.76 5.20 -8.35
N VAL A 68 -5.36 5.45 -7.18
CA VAL A 68 -6.00 6.74 -6.84
C VAL A 68 -5.18 7.57 -5.85
N SER A 69 -4.26 6.93 -5.13
CA SER A 69 -3.35 7.63 -4.21
C SER A 69 -2.08 6.81 -3.99
N ARG A 70 -0.99 7.51 -3.69
CA ARG A 70 0.30 6.92 -3.33
C ARG A 70 0.79 7.51 -2.03
N GLY A 71 1.22 6.64 -1.12
CA GLY A 71 1.94 6.99 0.08
C GLY A 71 3.40 6.54 -0.05
N THR A 72 4.34 7.43 0.21
CA THR A 72 5.78 7.10 0.24
C THR A 72 6.33 7.44 1.62
N ARG A 73 7.19 6.59 2.17
CA ARG A 73 7.91 6.94 3.40
C ARG A 73 8.90 8.05 3.13
N ASP A 74 8.97 8.98 4.07
CA ASP A 74 10.05 9.95 4.08
C ASP A 74 11.41 9.29 4.37
N GLY A 75 12.50 10.02 4.15
CA GLY A 75 13.87 9.53 4.35
C GLY A 75 14.46 8.78 3.16
N VAL A 76 15.79 8.73 3.10
CA VAL A 76 16.54 8.05 2.04
C VAL A 76 16.18 6.56 2.05
N ASN A 77 15.78 6.01 0.91
CA ASN A 77 15.36 4.61 0.76
C ASN A 77 14.18 4.18 1.67
N GLY A 78 13.35 5.12 2.14
CA GLY A 78 12.16 4.81 2.95
C GLY A 78 12.44 4.44 4.40
N THR A 79 13.56 4.91 4.96
CA THR A 79 13.94 4.68 6.37
C THR A 79 13.18 5.55 7.36
N GLY A 80 12.47 6.59 6.89
CA GLY A 80 11.68 7.47 7.73
C GLY A 80 10.41 6.79 8.25
N SER A 81 9.79 7.42 9.24
CA SER A 81 8.61 6.89 9.94
C SER A 81 7.31 7.60 9.57
N ARG A 82 7.38 8.63 8.71
CA ARG A 82 6.22 9.39 8.25
C ARG A 82 5.88 9.02 6.82
N TRP A 83 4.60 9.05 6.51
CA TRP A 83 4.08 8.81 5.18
C TRP A 83 3.69 10.13 4.52
N VAL A 84 4.27 10.40 3.36
CA VAL A 84 3.91 11.52 2.49
C VAL A 84 2.96 11.02 1.42
N TRP A 85 1.80 11.66 1.30
CA TRP A 85 0.72 11.21 0.43
C TRP A 85 0.54 12.13 -0.77
N GLN A 86 0.36 11.53 -1.93
CA GLN A 86 0.00 12.18 -3.18
C GLN A 86 -1.30 11.55 -3.70
N THR A 87 -2.26 12.37 -4.07
CA THR A 87 -3.47 11.92 -4.77
C THR A 87 -3.18 11.96 -6.27
N THR A 88 -3.61 10.94 -7.01
CA THR A 88 -3.42 10.85 -8.46
C THR A 88 -4.62 11.47 -9.19
#